data_AF-A0A1E5AGB5-F1
#
_entry.id   AF-A0A1E5AGB5-F1
#
_cell.length_a   1.000
_cell.length_b   1.000
_cell.length_c   1.000
_cell.angle_alpha   90.00
_cell.angle_beta   90.00
_cell.angle_gamma   90.00
#
_symmetry.space_group_name_H-M   'P 1'
#
loop_
_entity.id
_entity.type
_entity.pdbx_description
1 polymer ?
#
loop_
_entity_poly.entity_id
_entity_poly.type
_entity_poly.pdbx_seq_one_letter_code
_entity_poly.pdbx_strand_id
1 'polypeptide(L)'
;MKKTVLIFGALVVALLILFQLSKYSIIAGNSSIEIVIAIIAIIFFFIGVIINKKVLHKNKTTTASIDRSKINELGLSKREYEVLCEIAIGLSNKEIADKLFISENTVKTHVSNLLTKLEAKRRTQAIQKAKELKIILP
;
A
#
# COMPACT_ATOMS: atom_id res chain seq x y z
N MET A 1 4.20 1.12 11.37
CA MET A 1 5.27 2.02 11.85
C MET A 1 6.43 1.25 12.47
N LYS A 2 6.23 0.46 13.55
CA LYS A 2 7.31 -0.31 14.20
C LYS A 2 8.10 -1.22 13.23
N LYS A 3 7.42 -1.94 12.33
CA LYS A 3 8.08 -2.80 11.31
C LYS A 3 8.96 -2.01 10.34
N THR A 4 8.51 -0.83 9.92
CA THR A 4 9.24 0.06 9.00
C THR A 4 10.51 0.59 9.65
N VAL A 5 10.43 1.03 10.91
CA VAL A 5 11.59 1.50 11.70
C VAL A 5 12.61 0.38 11.90
N LEU A 6 12.15 -0.84 12.13
CA LEU A 6 13.03 -2.01 12.30
C LEU A 6 13.79 -2.36 11.00
N ILE A 7 13.12 -2.26 9.85
CA ILE A 7 13.74 -2.49 8.54
C ILE A 7 14.80 -1.42 8.23
N PHE A 8 14.48 -0.14 8.44
CA PHE A 8 15.45 0.94 8.24
C PHE A 8 16.62 0.87 9.23
N GLY A 9 16.36 0.50 10.50
CA GLY A 9 17.39 0.29 11.50
C GLY A 9 18.36 -0.84 11.12
N ALA A 10 17.82 -1.98 10.65
CA ALA A 10 18.65 -3.09 10.17
C ALA A 10 19.50 -2.70 8.95
N LEU A 11 18.95 -1.89 8.05
CA LEU A 11 19.66 -1.41 6.86
C LEU A 11 20.83 -0.49 7.24
N VAL A 12 20.62 0.44 8.16
CA VAL A 12 21.69 1.34 8.64
C VAL A 12 22.81 0.56 9.34
N VAL A 13 22.46 -0.43 10.18
CA VAL A 13 23.45 -1.29 10.83
C VAL A 13 24.26 -2.09 9.81
N ALA A 14 23.61 -2.65 8.79
CA ALA A 14 24.30 -3.38 7.73
C ALA A 14 25.24 -2.47 6.92
N LEU A 15 24.83 -1.22 6.64
CA LEU A 15 25.66 -0.23 5.96
C LEU A 15 26.91 0.13 6.79
N LEU A 16 26.74 0.30 8.11
CA LEU A 16 27.85 0.60 9.03
C LEU A 16 28.85 -0.57 9.13
N ILE A 17 28.35 -1.81 9.16
CA ILE A 17 29.21 -3.00 9.15
C ILE A 17 30.00 -3.07 7.84
N LEU A 18 29.36 -2.80 6.71
CA LEU A 18 30.02 -2.77 5.40
C LEU A 18 31.10 -1.69 5.33
N PHE A 19 30.84 -0.51 5.89
CA PHE A 19 31.82 0.57 5.98
C PHE A 19 33.01 0.22 6.89
N GLN A 20 32.78 -0.44 8.02
CA GLN A 20 33.84 -0.94 8.92
C GLN A 20 34.74 -1.97 8.21
N LEU A 21 34.14 -2.89 7.45
CA LEU A 21 34.87 -3.88 6.66
C LEU A 21 35.69 -3.21 5.53
N SER A 22 35.16 -2.16 4.90
CA SER A 22 35.89 -1.37 3.90
C SER A 22 37.12 -0.66 4.50
N LYS A 23 37.05 -0.17 5.73
CA LYS A 23 38.23 0.38 6.42
C LYS A 23 39.28 -0.68 6.75
N TYR A 24 38.85 -1.86 7.19
CA TYR A 24 39.74 -2.99 7.45
C TYR A 24 40.45 -3.47 6.17
N SER A 25 39.79 -3.31 5.01
CA SER A 25 40.33 -3.65 3.69
C SER A 25 41.51 -2.78 3.22
N ILE A 26 41.57 -1.50 3.58
CA ILE A 26 42.63 -0.60 3.06
C ILE A 26 44.00 -0.90 3.70
N ILE A 27 44.00 -1.60 4.84
CA ILE A 27 45.22 -1.94 5.60
C ILE A 27 45.77 -3.33 5.23
N ALA A 28 44.95 -4.22 4.67
CA ALA A 28 45.36 -5.57 4.26
C ALA A 28 45.15 -5.73 2.75
N GLY A 29 46.16 -5.41 1.94
CA GLY A 29 46.15 -5.54 0.48
C GLY A 29 46.09 -6.99 -0.01
N ASN A 30 44.95 -7.66 0.15
CA ASN A 30 44.76 -9.06 -0.21
C ASN A 30 43.45 -9.31 -1.00
N SER A 31 43.54 -10.08 -2.09
CA SER A 31 42.45 -10.34 -3.06
C SER A 31 41.21 -11.03 -2.49
N SER A 32 41.26 -11.49 -1.23
CA SER A 32 40.13 -12.12 -0.55
C SER A 32 38.95 -11.17 -0.26
N ILE A 33 39.17 -9.85 -0.31
CA ILE A 33 38.14 -8.86 0.07
C ILE A 33 37.12 -8.62 -1.05
N GLU A 34 37.54 -8.67 -2.32
CA GLU A 34 36.64 -8.50 -3.46
C GLU A 34 35.55 -9.57 -3.47
N ILE A 35 35.90 -10.80 -3.07
CA ILE A 35 34.98 -11.93 -2.94
C ILE A 35 33.93 -11.67 -1.86
N VAL A 36 34.31 -11.07 -0.73
CA VAL A 36 33.38 -10.75 0.37
C VAL A 36 32.37 -9.69 -0.06
N ILE A 37 32.81 -8.64 -0.77
CA ILE A 37 31.93 -7.58 -1.28
C ILE A 37 30.95 -8.16 -2.32
N ALA A 38 31.43 -9.04 -3.21
CA ALA A 38 30.59 -9.69 -4.21
C ALA A 38 29.48 -10.55 -3.58
N ILE A 39 29.79 -11.31 -2.52
CA ILE A 39 28.81 -12.12 -1.79
C ILE A 39 27.74 -11.23 -1.13
N ILE A 40 28.15 -10.13 -0.50
CA ILE A 40 27.21 -9.19 0.13
C ILE A 40 26.30 -8.55 -0.92
N ALA A 41 26.83 -8.11 -2.06
CA ALA A 41 26.05 -7.53 -3.15
C ALA A 41 24.98 -8.50 -3.69
N ILE A 42 25.33 -9.78 -3.85
CA ILE A 42 24.39 -10.83 -4.28
C ILE A 42 23.26 -11.01 -3.25
N ILE A 43 23.58 -11.07 -1.96
CA ILE A 43 22.59 -11.20 -0.89
C ILE A 43 21.60 -10.01 -0.91
N PHE A 44 22.11 -8.78 -1.03
CA PHE A 44 21.27 -7.58 -1.10
C PHE A 44 20.40 -7.52 -2.36
N PHE A 45 20.92 -7.98 -3.51
CA PHE A 45 20.16 -8.05 -4.77
C PHE A 45 18.95 -8.98 -4.65
N PHE A 46 19.14 -10.19 -4.12
CA PHE A 46 18.04 -11.14 -3.93
C PHE A 46 17.02 -10.66 -2.90
N ILE A 47 17.47 -10.02 -1.81
CA ILE A 47 16.58 -9.41 -0.80
C ILE A 47 15.73 -8.30 -1.44
N GLY A 48 16.32 -7.42 -2.25
CA GLY A 48 15.61 -6.37 -2.98
C GLY A 48 14.55 -6.92 -3.93
N VAL A 49 14.89 -7.98 -4.68
CA VAL A 49 13.96 -8.65 -5.62
C VAL A 49 12.79 -9.32 -4.88
N ILE A 50 13.05 -9.98 -3.75
CA ILE A 50 12.01 -10.64 -2.93
C ILE A 50 11.02 -9.61 -2.35
N ILE A 51 11.51 -8.44 -1.92
CA ILE A 51 10.65 -7.37 -1.39
C ILE A 51 9.75 -6.77 -2.49
N ASN A 52 10.26 -6.65 -3.72
CA ASN A 52 9.50 -6.08 -4.84
C ASN A 52 8.38 -7.01 -5.35
N LYS A 53 8.55 -8.33 -5.27
CA LYS A 53 7.53 -9.28 -5.76
C LYS A 53 6.20 -9.22 -4.98
N LYS A 54 6.17 -8.70 -3.74
CA LYS A 54 4.92 -8.49 -2.97
C LYS A 54 4.16 -7.22 -3.35
N VAL A 55 4.75 -6.31 -4.10
CA VAL A 55 4.10 -5.05 -4.52
C VAL A 55 3.40 -5.18 -5.89
N LEU A 56 3.79 -6.17 -6.71
CA LEU A 56 3.25 -6.37 -8.07
C LEU A 56 2.07 -7.35 -8.16
N HIS A 57 1.65 -7.96 -7.05
CA HIS A 57 0.53 -8.94 -7.04
C HIS A 57 -0.50 -8.66 -5.93
N LYS A 58 -1.13 -7.49 -5.97
CA LYS A 58 -2.48 -7.31 -5.39
C LYS A 58 -3.42 -6.58 -6.36
N ASN A 59 -3.46 -7.05 -7.60
CA ASN A 59 -4.54 -6.80 -8.56
C ASN A 59 -4.73 -8.06 -9.43
N LYS A 60 -4.92 -9.22 -8.78
CA LYS A 60 -5.57 -10.33 -9.45
C LYS A 60 -7.01 -10.31 -8.99
N THR A 61 -7.82 -9.74 -9.86
CA THR A 61 -9.27 -9.76 -9.89
C THR A 61 -9.75 -11.18 -9.58
N THR A 62 -10.04 -11.46 -8.32
CA THR A 62 -10.89 -12.59 -7.96
C THR A 62 -12.31 -12.10 -8.14
N THR A 63 -12.98 -12.62 -9.15
CA THR A 63 -14.42 -12.56 -9.38
C THR A 63 -15.19 -13.23 -8.24
N ALA A 64 -15.06 -12.70 -7.01
CA ALA A 64 -16.10 -12.81 -6.02
C ALA A 64 -17.20 -11.85 -6.49
N SER A 65 -18.32 -12.40 -6.94
CA SER A 65 -19.50 -11.65 -7.39
C SER A 65 -19.81 -10.53 -6.39
N ILE A 66 -19.49 -9.29 -6.75
CA ILE A 66 -19.90 -8.11 -5.98
C ILE A 66 -21.43 -8.17 -5.95
N ASP A 67 -21.98 -8.29 -4.74
CA ASP A 67 -23.42 -8.42 -4.51
C ASP A 67 -24.09 -7.09 -4.85
N ARG A 68 -24.39 -6.90 -6.15
CA ARG A 68 -25.02 -5.66 -6.64
C ARG A 68 -26.42 -5.47 -6.07
N SER A 69 -27.06 -6.52 -5.56
CA SER A 69 -28.35 -6.42 -4.86
C SER A 69 -28.21 -5.55 -3.61
N LYS A 70 -27.19 -5.80 -2.79
CA LYS A 70 -26.92 -5.01 -1.58
C LYS A 70 -26.58 -3.55 -1.86
N ILE A 71 -25.88 -3.26 -2.97
CA ILE A 71 -25.58 -1.87 -3.37
C ILE A 71 -26.87 -1.10 -3.65
N ASN A 72 -27.83 -1.74 -4.32
CA ASN A 72 -29.14 -1.15 -4.61
C ASN A 72 -30.01 -1.01 -3.35
N GLU A 73 -29.99 -2.00 -2.45
CA GLU A 73 -30.71 -1.94 -1.16
C GLU A 73 -30.24 -0.77 -0.29
N LEU A 74 -28.94 -0.46 -0.31
CA LEU A 74 -28.35 0.68 0.39
C LEU A 74 -28.63 2.03 -0.31
N GLY A 75 -29.26 2.03 -1.48
CA GLY A 75 -29.53 3.23 -2.27
C GLY A 75 -28.25 3.95 -2.73
N LEU A 76 -27.13 3.24 -2.84
CA LEU A 76 -25.86 3.80 -3.30
C LEU A 76 -25.93 4.06 -4.80
N SER A 77 -25.72 5.31 -5.19
CA SER A 77 -25.52 5.64 -6.59
C SER A 77 -24.23 5.03 -7.10
N LYS A 78 -24.16 4.80 -8.42
CA LYS A 78 -22.94 4.36 -9.10
C LYS A 78 -21.74 5.24 -8.71
N ARG A 79 -21.96 6.55 -8.60
CA ARG A 79 -20.90 7.51 -8.30
C ARG A 79 -20.41 7.43 -6.86
N GLU A 80 -21.31 7.28 -5.90
CA GLU A 80 -20.94 7.08 -4.50
C GLU A 80 -20.19 5.75 -4.31
N TYR A 81 -20.58 4.71 -5.06
CA TYR A 81 -19.88 3.43 -5.05
C TYR A 81 -18.46 3.54 -5.63
N GLU A 82 -18.28 4.23 -6.76
CA GLU A 82 -16.95 4.53 -7.31
C GLU A 82 -16.07 5.26 -6.28
N VAL A 83 -16.60 6.29 -5.63
CA VAL A 83 -15.89 7.02 -4.57
C VAL A 83 -15.54 6.13 -3.38
N LEU A 84 -16.45 5.24 -2.95
CA LEU A 84 -16.20 4.26 -1.89
C LEU A 84 -15.03 3.32 -2.22
N CYS A 85 -14.97 2.83 -3.47
CA CYS A 85 -13.89 1.98 -3.94
C CYS A 85 -12.53 2.69 -3.88
N GLU A 86 -12.47 3.94 -4.33
CA GLU A 86 -11.23 4.72 -4.27
C GLU A 86 -10.80 5.05 -2.83
N ILE A 87 -11.77 5.31 -1.95
CA ILE A 87 -11.53 5.48 -0.51
C ILE A 87 -10.96 4.22 0.12
N ALA A 88 -11.40 3.04 -0.32
CA ALA A 88 -10.92 1.75 0.17
C ALA A 88 -9.48 1.45 -0.25
N ILE A 89 -9.03 2.00 -1.39
CA ILE A 89 -7.64 1.91 -1.86
C ILE A 89 -6.73 2.90 -1.11
N GLY A 90 -7.32 3.86 -0.38
CA GLY A 90 -6.60 4.80 0.47
C GLY A 90 -6.36 6.17 -0.16
N LEU A 91 -7.02 6.49 -1.28
CA LEU A 91 -6.87 7.78 -1.94
C LEU A 91 -7.46 8.93 -1.09
N SER A 92 -6.84 10.10 -1.22
CA SER A 92 -7.33 11.39 -0.71
C SER A 92 -8.42 11.96 -1.62
N ASN A 93 -9.24 12.89 -1.10
CA ASN A 93 -10.31 13.50 -1.89
C ASN A 93 -9.79 14.19 -3.16
N LYS A 94 -8.58 14.73 -3.11
CA LYS A 94 -7.92 15.34 -4.26
C LYS A 94 -7.55 14.31 -5.31
N GLU A 95 -6.91 13.20 -4.92
CA GLU A 95 -6.56 12.12 -5.85
C GLU A 95 -7.80 11.47 -6.45
N ILE A 96 -8.88 11.34 -5.67
CA ILE A 96 -10.18 10.85 -6.15
C ILE A 96 -10.77 11.82 -7.17
N ALA A 97 -10.71 13.12 -6.90
CA ALA A 97 -11.19 14.17 -7.79
C ALA A 97 -10.48 14.12 -9.14
N ASP A 98 -9.14 14.03 -9.11
CA ASP A 98 -8.29 13.92 -10.29
C ASP A 98 -8.61 12.63 -11.08
N LYS A 99 -8.67 11.48 -10.38
CA LYS A 99 -8.91 10.17 -11.01
C LYS A 99 -10.30 10.07 -11.64
N LEU A 100 -11.27 10.69 -11.01
CA LEU A 100 -12.67 10.61 -11.42
C LEU A 100 -13.13 11.83 -12.22
N PHE A 101 -12.23 12.74 -12.60
CA PHE A 101 -12.48 13.95 -13.39
C PHE A 101 -13.61 14.84 -12.84
N ILE A 102 -13.62 15.07 -11.51
CA ILE A 102 -14.59 15.95 -10.83
C ILE A 102 -13.87 16.86 -9.82
N SER A 103 -14.56 17.87 -9.29
CA SER A 103 -13.97 18.73 -8.26
C SER A 103 -13.81 18.02 -6.90
N GLU A 104 -12.81 18.41 -6.11
CA GLU A 104 -12.65 17.91 -4.72
C GLU A 104 -13.90 18.18 -3.87
N ASN A 105 -14.58 19.30 -4.10
CA ASN A 105 -15.84 19.62 -3.42
C ASN A 105 -16.94 18.62 -3.75
N THR A 106 -17.06 18.24 -5.03
CA THR A 106 -18.01 17.20 -5.49
C THR A 106 -17.70 15.86 -4.84
N VAL A 107 -16.41 15.49 -4.70
CA VAL A 107 -16.02 14.30 -3.95
C VAL A 107 -16.47 14.39 -2.49
N LYS A 108 -16.24 15.52 -1.81
CA LYS A 108 -16.70 15.72 -0.42
C LYS A 108 -18.21 15.52 -0.28
N THR A 109 -19.01 16.03 -1.22
CA THR A 109 -20.46 15.81 -1.24
C THR A 109 -20.80 14.33 -1.39
N HIS A 110 -20.17 13.62 -2.34
CA HIS A 110 -20.38 12.17 -2.48
C HIS A 110 -19.97 11.41 -1.23
N VAL A 111 -18.87 11.78 -0.58
CA VAL A 111 -18.43 11.16 0.68
C VAL A 111 -19.44 11.41 1.81
N SER A 112 -19.97 12.62 1.93
CA SER A 112 -20.99 12.93 2.93
C SER A 112 -22.25 12.07 2.75
N ASN A 113 -22.75 11.98 1.51
CA ASN A 113 -23.94 11.18 1.21
C ASN A 113 -23.68 9.68 1.40
N LEU A 114 -22.51 9.19 0.96
CA LEU A 114 -22.04 7.82 1.18
C LEU A 114 -22.00 7.47 2.68
N LEU A 115 -21.46 8.36 3.51
CA LEU A 115 -21.39 8.17 4.96
C LEU A 115 -22.78 8.06 5.58
N THR A 116 -23.72 8.93 5.17
CA THR A 116 -25.11 8.85 5.61
C THR A 116 -25.76 7.54 5.21
N LYS A 117 -25.61 7.11 3.95
CA LYS A 117 -26.22 5.87 3.42
C LYS A 117 -25.65 4.59 4.05
N LEU A 118 -24.37 4.60 4.41
CA LEU A 118 -23.73 3.50 5.14
C LEU A 118 -23.90 3.63 6.66
N GLU A 119 -24.61 4.65 7.14
CA GLU A 119 -24.77 4.97 8.57
C GLU A 119 -23.41 5.02 9.31
N ALA A 120 -22.41 5.61 8.67
CA ALA A 120 -21.04 5.69 9.16
C ALA A 120 -20.69 7.14 9.49
N LYS A 121 -19.97 7.36 10.61
CA LYS A 121 -19.53 8.71 11.01
C LYS A 121 -18.18 9.09 10.41
N ARG A 122 -17.38 8.10 10.00
CA ARG A 122 -16.00 8.29 9.51
C ARG A 122 -15.73 7.43 8.30
N ARG A 123 -14.84 7.88 7.41
CA ARG A 123 -14.43 7.14 6.20
C ARG A 123 -13.98 5.71 6.51
N THR A 124 -13.24 5.51 7.61
CA THR A 124 -12.78 4.19 8.04
C THR A 124 -13.92 3.28 8.48
N GLN A 125 -14.95 3.82 9.14
CA GLN A 125 -16.16 3.06 9.48
C GLN A 125 -16.95 2.67 8.23
N ALA A 126 -17.06 3.56 7.24
CA ALA A 126 -17.69 3.23 5.97
C ALA A 126 -16.98 2.10 5.23
N ILE A 127 -15.64 2.10 5.19
CA ILE A 127 -14.86 0.99 4.63
C ILE A 127 -15.16 -0.31 5.40
N GLN A 128 -15.14 -0.26 6.73
CA GLN A 128 -15.38 -1.46 7.56
C GLN A 128 -16.77 -2.05 7.30
N LYS A 129 -17.83 -1.23 7.33
CA LYS A 129 -19.19 -1.66 7.00
C LYS A 129 -19.30 -2.18 5.57
N ALA A 130 -18.68 -1.51 4.61
CA ALA A 130 -18.71 -1.95 3.22
C ALA A 130 -18.02 -3.31 3.01
N LYS A 131 -16.98 -3.63 3.81
CA LYS A 131 -16.36 -4.97 3.83
C LYS A 131 -17.28 -6.01 4.48
N GLU A 132 -17.92 -5.68 5.59
CA GLU A 132 -18.89 -6.56 6.28
C GLU A 132 -20.08 -6.91 5.37
N LEU A 133 -20.58 -5.93 4.62
CA LEU A 133 -21.64 -6.07 3.64
C LEU A 133 -21.17 -6.74 2.33
N LYS A 134 -19.87 -7.03 2.19
CA LYS A 134 -19.25 -7.64 1.00
C LYS A 134 -19.47 -6.86 -0.29
N ILE A 135 -19.61 -5.53 -0.20
CA ILE A 135 -19.75 -4.65 -1.37
C ILE A 135 -18.40 -4.11 -1.88
N ILE A 136 -17.34 -4.22 -1.08
CA ILE A 136 -15.94 -3.94 -1.47
C ILE A 136 -15.01 -5.08 -1.01
N LEU A 137 -13.86 -5.21 -1.67
CA LEU A 137 -12.87 -6.25 -1.39
C LEU A 137 -12.08 -5.99 -0.08
N PRO A 138 -11.61 -7.05 0.61
CA PRO A 138 -10.86 -6.95 1.87
C PRO A 138 -9.41 -6.42 1.75
#